data_AF-A0A532VFH2-F1
#
_entry.id   AF-A0A532VFH2-F1
#
_cell.length_a   1.000
_cell.length_b   1.000
_cell.length_c   1.000
_cell.angle_alpha   90.00
_cell.angle_beta   90.00
_cell.angle_gamma   90.00
#
_symmetry.space_group_name_H-M   'P 1'
#
loop_
_entity.id
_entity.type
_entity.pdbx_description
1 polymer ?
#
loop_
_entity_poly.entity_id
_entity_poly.type
_entity_poly.pdbx_seq_one_letter_code
_entity_poly.pdbx_strand_id
1 'polypeptide(L)' 'MKVTVEGNHLVLHFSPALVGDLKHWHFDTFQVTWRDRVADVRRGKPMASFTIDAWGEISKMNMFDTLPPPAKIILQTIFP' A
#
# COMPACT_ATOMS: atom_id res chain seq x y z
N MET A 1 -8.51 7.13 8.36
CA MET A 1 -7.99 6.45 7.16
C MET A 1 -8.65 5.09 7.06
N LYS A 2 -9.18 4.71 5.89
CA LYS A 2 -9.82 3.41 5.64
C LYS A 2 -9.46 2.90 4.24
N VAL A 3 -9.54 1.59 4.03
CA VAL A 3 -9.42 0.97 2.70
C VAL A 3 -10.75 0.30 2.37
N THR A 4 -11.25 0.51 1.16
CA THR A 4 -12.52 -0.06 0.68
C THR A 4 -12.33 -0.71 -0.69
N VAL A 5 -13.20 -1.66 -1.02
CA VAL A 5 -13.30 -2.20 -2.38
C VAL A 5 -14.31 -1.34 -3.15
N GLU A 6 -13.90 -0.75 -4.27
CA GLU A 6 -14.78 -0.04 -5.19
C GLU A 6 -14.73 -0.76 -6.55
N GLY A 7 -15.77 -1.50 -6.89
CA GLY A 7 -15.76 -2.37 -8.08
C GLY A 7 -14.69 -3.47 -7.96
N ASN A 8 -13.70 -3.45 -8.85
CA ASN A 8 -12.65 -4.48 -8.93
C ASN A 8 -11.26 -4.00 -8.46
N HIS A 9 -11.20 -2.93 -7.66
CA HIS A 9 -9.94 -2.42 -7.12
C HIS A 9 -10.10 -1.91 -5.69
N LEU A 10 -8.96 -1.78 -5.01
CA LEU A 10 -8.88 -1.25 -3.66
C LEU A 10 -8.68 0.27 -3.69
N VAL A 11 -9.32 0.96 -2.74
CA VAL A 11 -9.32 2.41 -2.63
C VAL A 11 -8.94 2.82 -1.21
N LEU A 12 -7.88 3.61 -1.10
CA LEU A 12 -7.43 4.24 0.13
C LEU A 12 -8.12 5.58 0.33
N HIS A 13 -8.93 5.68 1.37
CA HIS A 13 -9.49 6.93 1.88
C HIS A 13 -8.58 7.44 3.00
N PHE A 14 -7.56 8.23 2.64
CA PHE A 14 -6.61 8.79 3.61
C PHE A 14 -7.27 9.91 4.45
N SER A 15 -7.99 10.81 3.78
CA SER A 15 -8.86 11.84 4.38
C SER A 15 -10.08 12.06 3.48
N PRO A 16 -11.13 12.81 3.91
CA PRO A 16 -12.30 13.05 3.08
C PRO A 16 -12.01 13.65 1.69
N ALA A 17 -10.93 14.43 1.57
CA ALA A 17 -10.51 15.07 0.32
C ALA A 17 -9.33 14.35 -0.36
N LEU A 18 -8.73 13.34 0.27
CA LEU A 18 -7.55 12.66 -0.24
C LEU A 18 -7.83 11.16 -0.37
N VAL A 19 -8.14 10.76 -1.59
CA VAL A 19 -8.49 9.40 -1.97
C VAL A 19 -7.51 8.92 -3.04
N GLY A 20 -7.04 7.68 -2.91
CA GLY A 20 -6.10 7.10 -3.87
C GLY A 20 -6.45 5.65 -4.20
N ASP A 21 -6.27 5.29 -5.45
CA ASP A 21 -6.45 3.92 -5.93
C ASP A 21 -5.19 3.11 -5.60
N LEU A 22 -5.39 1.90 -5.06
CA LEU A 22 -4.31 0.97 -4.73
C LEU A 22 -4.10 0.02 -5.90
N LYS A 23 -3.03 0.24 -6.66
CA LYS A 23 -2.61 -0.65 -7.75
C LYS A 23 -1.66 -1.70 -7.21
N HIS A 24 -1.94 -2.97 -7.48
CA HIS A 24 -1.07 -4.06 -7.06
C HIS A 24 0.33 -3.88 -7.63
N TRP A 25 1.33 -4.04 -6.77
CA TRP A 25 2.74 -3.97 -7.16
C TRP A 25 3.44 -5.30 -6.94
N HIS A 26 3.56 -5.77 -5.69
CA HIS A 26 4.18 -7.06 -5.35
C HIS A 26 3.68 -7.56 -4.01
N PHE A 27 3.38 -8.87 -3.89
CA PHE A 27 2.82 -9.48 -2.67
C PHE A 27 1.65 -8.64 -2.13
N ASP A 28 1.69 -8.29 -0.86
CA ASP A 28 0.69 -7.47 -0.17
C ASP A 28 1.01 -5.97 -0.24
N THR A 29 1.82 -5.55 -1.22
CA THR A 29 2.21 -4.16 -1.43
C THR A 29 1.55 -3.59 -2.69
N PHE A 30 0.99 -2.40 -2.51
CA PHE A 30 0.23 -1.66 -3.51
C PHE A 30 0.82 -0.26 -3.66
N GLN A 31 0.89 0.21 -4.89
CA GLN A 31 1.18 1.61 -5.18
C GLN A 31 -0.09 2.44 -5.04
N VAL A 32 -0.03 3.51 -4.27
CA VAL A 32 -1.11 4.51 -4.20
C VAL A 32 -1.00 5.42 -5.41
N THR A 33 -2.10 5.58 -6.15
CA THR A 33 -2.27 6.59 -7.20
C THR A 33 -3.33 7.57 -6.72
N TRP A 34 -2.96 8.82 -6.45
CA TRP A 34 -3.90 9.77 -5.87
C TRP A 34 -4.89 10.25 -6.95
N ARG A 35 -6.20 10.26 -6.61
CA ARG A 35 -7.24 10.75 -7.54
C ARG A 35 -7.16 12.26 -7.74
N ASP A 36 -6.72 12.99 -6.71
CA ASP A 36 -6.39 14.40 -6.83
C ASP A 36 -5.03 14.57 -7.52
N ARG A 37 -5.02 15.26 -8.67
CA ARG A 37 -3.83 15.42 -9.51
C ARG A 37 -2.74 16.24 -8.83
N VAL A 38 -3.11 17.23 -8.01
CA VAL A 38 -2.12 18.07 -7.32
C VAL A 38 -1.41 17.26 -6.25
N ALA A 39 -2.16 16.45 -5.50
CA ALA A 39 -1.62 15.53 -4.52
C ALA A 39 -0.73 14.45 -5.17
N ASP A 40 -1.14 13.90 -6.32
CA ASP A 40 -0.35 12.90 -7.05
C ASP A 40 1.04 13.43 -7.43
N VAL A 41 1.08 14.66 -7.97
CA VAL A 41 2.35 15.30 -8.35
C VAL A 41 3.20 15.64 -7.12
N ARG A 42 2.59 16.11 -6.02
CA ARG A 42 3.33 16.59 -4.83
C ARG A 42 3.80 15.47 -3.91
N ARG A 43 3.04 14.39 -3.78
CA ARG A 43 3.31 13.28 -2.85
C ARG A 43 4.07 12.14 -3.52
N GLY A 44 4.27 12.20 -4.83
CA GLY A 44 4.95 11.17 -5.58
C GLY A 44 4.16 9.87 -5.59
N LYS A 45 4.87 8.75 -5.43
CA LYS A 45 4.35 7.40 -5.62
C LYS A 45 4.45 6.62 -4.30
N PRO A 46 3.64 6.96 -3.28
CA PRO A 46 3.70 6.24 -2.03
C PRO A 46 3.17 4.81 -2.21
N MET A 47 3.63 3.93 -1.34
CA MET A 47 3.29 2.52 -1.32
C MET A 47 2.54 2.22 -0.02
N ALA A 48 1.57 1.31 -0.10
CA ALA A 48 0.85 0.76 1.03
C ALA A 48 1.11 -0.75 1.08
N SER A 49 1.58 -1.26 2.22
CA SER A 49 1.76 -2.69 2.46
C SER A 49 0.85 -3.16 3.58
N PHE A 50 0.20 -4.30 3.37
CA PHE A 50 -0.64 -4.95 4.36
C PHE A 50 0.14 -6.05 5.08
N THR A 51 0.00 -6.10 6.39
CA THR A 51 0.49 -7.21 7.21
C THR A 51 -0.65 -8.17 7.46
N ILE A 52 -0.45 -9.42 7.08
CA ILE A 52 -1.37 -10.52 7.32
C ILE A 52 -0.90 -11.25 8.59
N ASP A 53 -1.82 -11.53 9.51
CA ASP A 53 -1.52 -12.30 10.71
C ASP A 53 -1.52 -13.82 10.46
N ALA A 54 -1.29 -14.61 11.51
CA ALA A 54 -1.25 -16.08 11.41
C ALA A 54 -2.59 -16.71 11.00
N TRP A 55 -3.70 -15.97 11.03
CA TRP A 55 -5.03 -16.43 10.66
C TRP A 55 -5.41 -16.05 9.23
N GLY A 56 -4.53 -15.35 8.52
CA GLY A 56 -4.82 -14.86 7.18
C GLY A 56 -5.61 -13.55 7.17
N GLU A 57 -5.76 -12.88 8.32
CA GLU A 57 -6.47 -11.61 8.42
C GLU A 57 -5.53 -10.42 8.31
N ILE A 58 -6.02 -9.31 7.74
CA ILE A 58 -5.25 -8.07 7.66
C ILE A 58 -5.20 -7.44 9.05
N SER A 59 -4.02 -7.43 9.65
CA SER A 59 -3.79 -6.87 10.99
C SER A 59 -3.33 -5.41 10.95
N LYS A 60 -2.63 -5.00 9.89
CA LYS A 60 -2.05 -3.65 9.79
C LYS A 60 -1.86 -3.21 8.35
N MET A 61 -1.91 -1.90 8.12
CA MET A 61 -1.42 -1.26 6.91
C MET A 61 -0.26 -0.31 7.25
N ASN A 62 0.84 -0.43 6.53
CA ASN A 62 1.97 0.49 6.58
C ASN A 62 2.04 1.29 5.29
N MET A 63 2.39 2.56 5.38
CA MET A 63 2.53 3.46 4.23
C MET A 63 3.94 4.06 4.21
N PHE A 64 4.55 4.12 3.03
CA PHE A 64 5.90 4.64 2.83
C PHE A 64 5.96 5.47 1.56
N ASP A 65 6.54 6.67 1.65
CA ASP A 65 6.64 7.62 0.53
C ASP A 65 7.76 7.26 -0.47
N THR A 66 8.72 6.46 -0.03
CA THR A 66 9.79 5.91 -0.85
C THR A 66 9.52 4.45 -1.15
N LEU A 67 9.86 3.98 -2.36
CA LEU A 67 9.94 2.54 -2.64
C LEU A 67 10.72 1.87 -1.50
N PRO A 68 10.19 0.81 -0.88
CA PRO A 68 10.95 0.09 0.13
C PRO A 68 12.21 -0.40 -0.59
N PRO A 69 13.41 -0.31 0.02
CA PRO A 69 14.62 -0.86 -0.58
C PRO A 69 14.29 -2.27 -1.07
N PRO A 70 14.72 -2.64 -2.29
CA PRO A 70 14.27 -3.83 -3.01
C PRO A 70 14.18 -4.95 -1.99
N ALA A 71 12.93 -5.36 -1.72
CA ALA A 71 12.49 -6.13 -0.56
C ALA A 71 13.69 -6.67 0.20
N LYS A 72 14.09 -6.07 1.34
CA LYS A 72 15.11 -6.69 2.20
C LYS A 72 14.61 -8.11 2.41
N ILE A 73 15.26 -9.04 1.70
CA ILE A 73 14.77 -10.39 1.51
C ILE A 73 14.84 -11.01 2.89
N ILE A 74 13.73 -10.99 3.63
CA ILE A 74 13.51 -11.91 4.74
C ILE A 74 13.23 -13.27 4.11
N LEU A 75 14.20 -13.78 3.33
CA LEU A 75 14.36 -15.14 2.82
C LEU A 75 15.84 -15.51 2.62
N GLN A 76 16.82 -14.69 3.06
CA GLN A 76 18.25 -15.06 3.02
C GLN A 76 18.92 -15.15 4.41
N THR A 77 18.15 -15.11 5.50
CA THR A 77 18.74 -15.25 6.86
C THR A 77 17.93 -16.15 7.78
N ILE A 78 16.84 -16.77 7.31
CA ILE A 78 16.03 -17.67 8.14
C ILE A 78 15.62 -18.93 7.36
N PHE A 79 16.60 -19.56 6.70
CA PHE A 79 16.61 -20.99 6.45
C PHE A 79 18.08 -21.43 6.61
N PRO A 80 18.40 -22.33 7.56
CA PRO A 80 19.70 -23.01 7.56
C PRO A 80 19.87 -23.92 6.34
#